data_AF-A0AAW5CGG9-F1
#
_entry.id   AF-A0AAW5CGG9-F1
#
_cell.length_a   1.000
_cell.length_b   1.000
_cell.length_c   1.000
_cell.angle_alpha   90.00
_cell.angle_beta   90.00
_cell.angle_gamma   90.00
#
_symmetry.space_group_name_H-M   'P 1'
#
loop_
_entity.id
_entity.type
_entity.pdbx_description
1 polymer ?
#
loop_
_entity_poly.entity_id
_entity_poly.type
_entity_poly.pdbx_seq_one_letter_code
_entity_poly.pdbx_strand_id
1 'polypeptide(L)'
;MITCEEIYGLHTSKTPESAIHAAYRDIPLDSRNGMRKNATPLHMACTFADEEAVRILLERGADVNVKNDDGDTPLCVLAKHNYCRQEAAFAEIAGLLLSKGARILRSGKNTTALIEAVRNRHFLMADALLMSGNRIDSADSNGDNVLHAICQSAGDIAYDIKRTEERIADFSERWYPERDKRETGEKLENLREADKLCFSTAKCILENGQIDPEDKNNIGKTAFDIAMEEGARRIGALLSGQDPETDELSALAGGLNVFQALWYKDMAALDAILRSGVELQTICEDEKLHDFKGKSPLACALSWDNAEAAEILLRSGADPDFRDSEERTAFAVWLKKRKQGSEKKEECLHLLRCLMQCGWHPENPADKEGNTSLSLACREAGYELGNWAVRYLVENGADVNAVNLQGQTPAMNLYGGRFWDGNIPCFAVLPRSYPYGGRCCTEEDADILEVLLEAGADINAKDKWGNTLLHYIAGSSQRGAKEAVGLVMDFGKPDVNAVNNEGKTALDIATEKNDESLVKFLLKYD
;
A
#
# COMPACT_ATOMS: atom_id res chain seq x y z
N MET A 1 -54.79 13.81 -27.22
CA MET A 1 -53.46 14.41 -26.97
C MET A 1 -52.54 13.27 -26.65
N ILE A 2 -51.39 13.21 -27.32
CA ILE A 2 -50.40 12.17 -27.05
C ILE A 2 -49.79 12.39 -25.66
N THR A 3 -49.58 11.31 -24.92
CA THR A 3 -49.09 11.34 -23.53
C THR A 3 -47.62 10.94 -23.45
N CYS A 4 -46.95 11.30 -22.36
CA CYS A 4 -45.59 10.83 -22.09
C CYS A 4 -45.51 9.29 -21.97
N GLU A 5 -46.58 8.60 -21.57
CA GLU A 5 -46.60 7.14 -21.50
C GLU A 5 -46.61 6.51 -22.89
N GLU A 6 -47.39 7.08 -23.81
CA GLU A 6 -47.44 6.65 -25.21
C GLU A 6 -46.09 6.88 -25.91
N ILE A 7 -45.46 8.05 -25.74
CA ILE A 7 -44.11 8.31 -26.30
C ILE A 7 -43.09 7.32 -25.75
N TYR A 8 -43.20 6.96 -24.47
CA TYR A 8 -42.30 5.99 -23.88
C TYR A 8 -42.46 4.62 -24.54
N GLY A 9 -43.71 4.19 -24.72
CA GLY A 9 -44.08 2.98 -25.44
C GLY A 9 -43.50 2.96 -26.86
N LEU A 10 -43.59 4.09 -27.57
CA LEU A 10 -43.02 4.24 -28.92
C LEU A 10 -41.52 3.96 -28.91
N HIS A 11 -40.72 4.63 -28.07
CA HIS A 11 -39.27 4.36 -27.99
C HIS A 11 -38.92 2.91 -27.64
N THR A 12 -39.72 2.24 -26.79
CA THR A 12 -39.47 0.84 -26.44
C THR A 12 -39.95 -0.16 -27.48
N SER A 13 -40.79 0.27 -28.41
CA SER A 13 -41.27 -0.53 -29.52
C SER A 13 -40.38 -0.31 -30.75
N LYS A 14 -40.35 -1.25 -31.70
CA LYS A 14 -39.65 -1.07 -32.99
C LYS A 14 -40.39 -0.10 -33.93
N THR A 15 -40.93 1.00 -33.40
CA THR A 15 -41.59 2.03 -34.20
C THR A 15 -40.57 2.88 -34.97
N PRO A 16 -40.90 3.36 -36.17
CA PRO A 16 -40.01 4.23 -36.93
C PRO A 16 -39.74 5.55 -36.20
N GLU A 17 -38.51 6.06 -36.27
CA GLU A 17 -38.09 7.34 -35.69
C GLU A 17 -38.98 8.50 -36.13
N SER A 18 -39.44 8.50 -37.38
CA SER A 18 -40.35 9.53 -37.91
C SER A 18 -41.68 9.62 -37.15
N ALA A 19 -42.21 8.49 -36.67
CA ALA A 19 -43.43 8.45 -35.86
C ALA A 19 -43.18 8.94 -34.43
N ILE A 20 -42.00 8.63 -33.87
CA ILE A 20 -41.56 9.13 -32.56
C ILE A 20 -41.41 10.65 -32.60
N HIS A 21 -40.73 11.19 -33.63
CA HIS A 21 -40.53 12.64 -33.79
C HIS A 21 -41.85 13.37 -34.07
N ALA A 22 -42.78 12.76 -34.80
CA ALA A 22 -44.14 13.31 -34.93
C ALA A 22 -44.85 13.40 -33.57
N ALA A 23 -44.73 12.38 -32.73
CA ALA A 23 -45.28 12.40 -31.38
C ALA A 23 -44.68 13.53 -30.51
N TYR A 24 -43.37 13.78 -30.59
CA TYR A 24 -42.73 14.91 -29.90
C TYR A 24 -43.15 16.29 -30.41
N ARG A 25 -43.60 16.39 -31.68
CA ARG A 25 -44.18 17.65 -32.20
C ARG A 25 -45.59 17.92 -31.66
N ASP A 26 -46.33 16.90 -31.25
CA ASP A 26 -47.72 17.06 -30.83
C ASP A 26 -47.92 17.04 -29.31
N ILE A 27 -46.92 16.59 -28.55
CA ILE A 27 -47.01 16.52 -27.09
C ILE A 27 -47.00 17.92 -26.43
N PRO A 28 -47.86 18.15 -25.41
CA PRO A 28 -47.74 19.32 -24.53
C PRO A 28 -46.40 19.33 -23.80
N LEU A 29 -45.72 20.48 -23.77
CA LEU A 29 -44.37 20.61 -23.19
C LEU A 29 -44.36 20.41 -21.66
N ASP A 30 -45.48 20.73 -21.01
CA ASP A 30 -45.72 20.57 -19.58
C ASP A 30 -46.27 19.19 -19.21
N SER A 31 -46.44 18.29 -20.20
CA SER A 31 -46.88 16.91 -19.97
C SER A 31 -45.94 16.21 -19.00
N ARG A 32 -46.50 15.29 -18.22
CA ARG A 32 -45.80 14.62 -17.13
C ARG A 32 -46.04 13.13 -17.16
N ASN A 33 -44.97 12.36 -17.09
CA ASN A 33 -45.05 10.91 -17.00
C ASN A 33 -45.31 10.46 -15.56
N GLY A 34 -46.56 10.21 -15.19
CA GLY A 34 -46.94 9.75 -13.85
C GLY A 34 -46.31 8.41 -13.46
N MET A 35 -46.03 7.52 -14.42
CA MET A 35 -45.36 6.23 -14.17
C MET A 35 -43.84 6.34 -14.08
N ARG A 36 -43.25 7.46 -14.49
CA ARG A 36 -41.80 7.68 -14.51
C ARG A 36 -41.43 8.99 -13.85
N LYS A 37 -41.74 9.08 -12.56
CA LYS A 37 -41.22 10.13 -11.68
C LYS A 37 -41.55 11.53 -12.19
N ASN A 38 -42.71 11.69 -12.83
CA ASN A 38 -43.20 12.97 -13.32
C ASN A 38 -42.24 13.62 -14.34
N ALA A 39 -41.56 12.80 -15.14
CA ALA A 39 -40.63 13.23 -16.18
C ALA A 39 -41.37 13.99 -17.29
N THR A 40 -40.78 15.11 -17.74
CA THR A 40 -41.29 15.88 -18.90
C THR A 40 -40.91 15.21 -20.23
N PRO A 41 -41.49 15.62 -21.37
CA PRO A 41 -41.08 15.11 -22.68
C PRO A 41 -39.58 15.31 -22.93
N LEU A 42 -39.00 16.41 -22.43
CA LEU A 42 -37.57 16.70 -22.55
C LEU A 42 -36.71 15.72 -21.75
N HIS A 43 -37.13 15.35 -20.53
CA HIS A 43 -36.45 14.29 -19.76
C HIS A 43 -36.48 12.96 -20.51
N MET A 44 -37.60 12.64 -21.17
CA MET A 44 -37.71 11.41 -21.94
C MET A 44 -36.80 11.41 -23.17
N ALA A 45 -36.77 12.50 -23.93
CA ALA A 45 -35.86 12.64 -25.06
C ALA A 45 -34.39 12.47 -24.63
N CYS A 46 -33.98 13.06 -23.50
CA CYS A 46 -32.67 12.83 -22.90
C CYS A 46 -32.45 11.40 -22.39
N THR A 47 -33.49 10.74 -21.87
CA THR A 47 -33.43 9.33 -21.41
C THR A 47 -33.13 8.38 -22.58
N PHE A 48 -33.53 8.72 -23.79
CA PHE A 48 -33.28 7.92 -24.98
C PHE A 48 -32.12 8.43 -25.84
N ALA A 49 -31.46 9.52 -25.43
CA ALA A 49 -30.43 10.20 -26.21
C ALA A 49 -30.89 10.53 -27.66
N ASP A 50 -32.17 10.89 -27.83
CA ASP A 50 -32.73 11.24 -29.14
C ASP A 50 -32.50 12.74 -29.43
N GLU A 51 -31.44 13.02 -30.17
CA GLU A 51 -30.99 14.37 -30.49
C GLU A 51 -32.07 15.20 -31.21
N GLU A 52 -32.77 14.59 -32.17
CA GLU A 52 -33.79 15.28 -32.96
C GLU A 52 -35.05 15.55 -32.12
N ALA A 53 -35.45 14.62 -31.26
CA ALA A 53 -36.52 14.87 -30.29
C ALA A 53 -36.17 16.01 -29.32
N VAL A 54 -34.92 16.08 -28.84
CA VAL A 54 -34.45 17.20 -28.02
C VAL A 54 -34.53 18.50 -28.81
N ARG A 55 -34.05 18.53 -30.05
CA ARG A 55 -34.09 19.72 -30.92
C ARG A 55 -35.53 20.22 -31.13
N ILE A 56 -36.46 19.33 -31.47
CA ILE A 56 -37.90 19.66 -31.65
C ILE A 56 -38.47 20.30 -30.38
N LEU A 57 -38.19 19.72 -29.22
CA LEU A 57 -38.72 20.24 -27.94
C LEU A 57 -38.11 21.59 -27.57
N LEU A 58 -36.81 21.78 -27.83
CA LEU A 58 -36.12 23.05 -27.57
C LEU A 58 -36.58 24.17 -28.51
N GLU A 59 -36.86 23.87 -29.78
CA GLU A 59 -37.45 24.81 -30.75
C GLU A 59 -38.86 25.26 -30.33
N ARG A 60 -39.61 24.34 -29.71
CA ARG A 60 -40.93 24.64 -29.14
C ARG A 60 -40.87 25.42 -27.82
N GLY A 61 -39.68 25.66 -27.26
CA GLY A 61 -39.49 26.40 -26.02
C GLY A 61 -39.70 25.57 -24.76
N ALA A 62 -39.37 24.28 -24.79
CA ALA A 62 -39.36 23.45 -23.58
C ALA A 62 -38.40 24.03 -22.52
N ASP A 63 -38.86 24.10 -21.27
CA ASP A 63 -38.01 24.54 -20.16
C ASP A 63 -36.95 23.47 -19.83
N VAL A 64 -35.68 23.86 -19.99
CA VAL A 64 -34.49 23.01 -19.85
C VAL A 64 -34.07 22.78 -18.40
N ASN A 65 -34.62 23.51 -17.43
CA ASN A 65 -34.23 23.44 -16.02
C ASN A 65 -35.28 22.77 -15.13
N VAL A 66 -36.36 22.23 -15.71
CA VAL A 66 -37.42 21.56 -14.96
C VAL A 66 -36.86 20.35 -14.22
N LYS A 67 -37.28 20.16 -12.97
CA LYS A 67 -36.96 18.95 -12.20
C LYS A 67 -38.08 17.91 -12.27
N ASN A 68 -37.69 16.64 -12.37
CA ASN A 68 -38.57 15.49 -12.14
C ASN A 68 -38.69 15.19 -10.62
N ASP A 69 -39.40 14.13 -10.23
CA ASP A 69 -39.59 13.78 -8.81
C ASP A 69 -38.30 13.32 -8.11
N ASP A 70 -37.28 12.86 -8.85
CA ASP A 70 -35.94 12.60 -8.31
C ASP A 70 -35.13 13.90 -8.12
N GLY A 71 -35.69 15.05 -8.49
CA GLY A 71 -35.01 16.33 -8.50
C GLY A 71 -34.01 16.49 -9.66
N ASP A 72 -34.01 15.57 -10.64
CA ASP A 72 -33.12 15.63 -11.81
C ASP A 72 -33.64 16.61 -12.84
N THR A 73 -32.73 17.37 -13.45
CA THR A 73 -32.98 18.11 -14.68
C THR A 73 -32.78 17.21 -15.91
N PRO A 74 -33.24 17.60 -17.12
CA PRO A 74 -32.95 16.85 -18.35
C PRO A 74 -31.45 16.59 -18.55
N LEU A 75 -30.61 17.58 -18.19
CA LEU A 75 -29.16 17.46 -18.23
C LEU A 75 -28.62 16.41 -17.23
N CYS A 76 -29.20 16.30 -16.03
CA CYS A 76 -28.82 15.25 -15.08
C CYS A 76 -29.25 13.85 -15.56
N VAL A 77 -30.43 13.74 -16.19
CA VAL A 77 -30.89 12.47 -16.76
C VAL A 77 -29.97 12.00 -17.88
N LEU A 78 -29.54 12.94 -18.74
CA LEU A 78 -28.56 12.67 -19.79
C LEU A 78 -27.23 12.15 -19.22
N ALA A 79 -26.72 12.79 -18.16
CA ALA A 79 -25.45 12.43 -17.51
C ALA A 79 -25.47 11.07 -16.78
N LYS A 80 -26.65 10.59 -16.37
CA LYS A 80 -26.84 9.33 -15.64
C LYS A 80 -26.90 8.08 -16.53
N HIS A 81 -26.80 8.26 -17.85
CA HIS A 81 -26.77 7.11 -18.75
C HIS A 81 -25.54 6.26 -18.49
N ASN A 82 -25.68 4.94 -18.58
CA ASN A 82 -24.51 4.07 -18.49
C ASN A 82 -23.59 4.34 -19.69
N TYR A 83 -22.29 4.19 -19.48
CA TYR A 83 -21.29 4.33 -20.54
C TYR A 83 -21.72 3.56 -21.80
N CYS A 84 -21.86 4.28 -22.91
CA CYS A 84 -22.23 3.71 -24.20
C CYS A 84 -21.45 4.42 -25.31
N ARG A 85 -21.30 3.76 -26.47
CA ARG A 85 -20.43 4.22 -27.58
C ARG A 85 -20.88 5.53 -28.25
N GLN A 86 -21.93 6.20 -27.75
CA GLN A 86 -22.53 7.39 -28.36
C GLN A 86 -22.13 8.68 -27.63
N GLU A 87 -20.89 8.75 -27.11
CA GLU A 87 -20.40 9.89 -26.32
C GLU A 87 -20.57 11.24 -27.05
N ALA A 88 -20.36 11.26 -28.37
CA ALA A 88 -20.58 12.43 -29.21
C ALA A 88 -22.03 12.93 -29.16
N ALA A 89 -23.02 12.02 -29.18
CA ALA A 89 -24.43 12.39 -29.11
C ALA A 89 -24.79 13.01 -27.75
N PHE A 90 -24.22 12.49 -26.64
CA PHE A 90 -24.42 13.10 -25.32
C PHE A 90 -23.82 14.51 -25.26
N ALA A 91 -22.64 14.72 -25.83
CA ALA A 91 -22.01 16.03 -25.90
C ALA A 91 -22.81 17.02 -26.77
N GLU A 92 -23.33 16.59 -27.92
CA GLU A 92 -24.18 17.41 -28.79
C GLU A 92 -25.50 17.79 -28.10
N ILE A 93 -26.19 16.82 -27.49
CA ILE A 93 -27.42 17.07 -26.74
C ILE A 93 -27.16 18.02 -25.55
N ALA A 94 -26.07 17.82 -24.81
CA ALA A 94 -25.68 18.71 -23.72
C ALA A 94 -25.40 20.13 -24.24
N GLY A 95 -24.68 20.26 -25.36
CA GLY A 95 -24.42 21.54 -26.02
C GLY A 95 -25.71 22.26 -26.43
N LEU A 96 -26.69 21.52 -27.00
CA LEU A 96 -28.01 22.07 -27.34
C LEU A 96 -28.74 22.59 -26.10
N LEU A 97 -28.77 21.81 -25.02
CA LEU A 97 -29.39 22.22 -23.75
C LEU A 97 -28.71 23.47 -23.16
N LEU A 98 -27.37 23.50 -23.14
CA LEU A 98 -26.58 24.63 -22.65
C LEU A 98 -26.82 25.90 -23.47
N SER A 99 -26.91 25.77 -24.80
CA SER A 99 -27.21 26.89 -25.71
C SER A 99 -28.58 27.53 -25.45
N LYS A 100 -29.50 26.79 -24.84
CA LYS A 100 -30.85 27.24 -24.44
C LYS A 100 -30.93 27.66 -22.96
N GLY A 101 -29.79 27.79 -22.28
CA GLY A 101 -29.72 28.28 -20.90
C GLY A 101 -29.89 27.22 -19.83
N ALA A 102 -29.55 25.96 -20.12
CA ALA A 102 -29.48 24.92 -19.10
C ALA A 102 -28.39 25.27 -18.07
N ARG A 103 -28.74 25.16 -16.79
CA ARG A 103 -27.84 25.39 -15.65
C ARG A 103 -27.41 24.07 -15.04
N ILE A 104 -26.19 24.02 -14.51
CA ILE A 104 -25.68 22.86 -13.77
C ILE A 104 -26.26 22.89 -12.34
N LEU A 105 -27.51 22.45 -12.20
CA LEU A 105 -28.21 22.41 -10.91
C LEU A 105 -27.98 21.10 -10.16
N ARG A 106 -28.13 21.15 -8.83
CA ARG A 106 -28.14 19.95 -7.98
C ARG A 106 -29.39 19.11 -8.23
N SER A 107 -29.18 17.82 -8.46
CA SER A 107 -30.19 16.76 -8.44
C SER A 107 -30.75 16.57 -7.02
N GLY A 108 -31.88 15.86 -6.87
CA GLY A 108 -32.41 15.48 -5.56
C GLY A 108 -31.51 14.51 -4.80
N LYS A 109 -30.57 13.83 -5.47
CA LYS A 109 -29.49 13.06 -4.82
C LYS A 109 -28.29 13.91 -4.38
N ASN A 110 -28.43 15.24 -4.42
CA ASN A 110 -27.37 16.20 -4.09
C ASN A 110 -26.13 16.16 -4.99
N THR A 111 -26.19 15.52 -6.16
CA THR A 111 -25.13 15.47 -7.19
C THR A 111 -25.37 16.50 -8.29
N THR A 112 -24.43 16.70 -9.21
CA THR A 112 -24.57 17.57 -10.39
C THR A 112 -24.44 16.77 -11.69
N ALA A 113 -24.97 17.31 -12.79
CA ALA A 113 -24.80 16.68 -14.12
C ALA A 113 -23.32 16.51 -14.50
N LEU A 114 -22.43 17.40 -14.05
CA LEU A 114 -21.00 17.29 -14.30
C LEU A 114 -20.37 16.10 -13.55
N ILE A 115 -20.68 15.94 -12.26
CA ILE A 115 -20.18 14.79 -11.47
C ILE A 115 -20.69 13.47 -12.04
N GLU A 116 -21.99 13.40 -12.38
CA GLU A 116 -22.57 12.19 -12.97
C GLU A 116 -21.98 11.87 -14.35
N ALA A 117 -21.70 12.88 -15.18
CA ALA A 117 -21.08 12.67 -16.49
C ALA A 117 -19.68 12.04 -16.34
N VAL A 118 -18.87 12.54 -15.41
CA VAL A 118 -17.52 12.01 -15.13
C VAL A 118 -17.57 10.58 -14.58
N ARG A 119 -18.48 10.30 -13.62
CA ARG A 119 -18.66 8.95 -13.05
C ARG A 119 -19.09 7.92 -14.09
N ASN A 120 -19.90 8.34 -15.06
CA ASN A 120 -20.37 7.47 -16.14
C ASN A 120 -19.48 7.51 -17.40
N ARG A 121 -18.29 8.12 -17.32
CA ARG A 121 -17.29 8.21 -18.40
C ARG A 121 -17.79 8.93 -19.67
N HIS A 122 -18.66 9.93 -19.50
CA HIS A 122 -19.09 10.84 -20.57
C HIS A 122 -18.22 12.10 -20.58
N PHE A 123 -16.96 11.93 -20.95
CA PHE A 123 -15.93 12.99 -20.86
C PHE A 123 -16.17 14.13 -21.84
N LEU A 124 -16.61 13.85 -23.07
CA LEU A 124 -16.97 14.90 -24.04
C LEU A 124 -18.17 15.73 -23.56
N MET A 125 -19.12 15.11 -22.86
CA MET A 125 -20.22 15.82 -22.22
C MET A 125 -19.71 16.67 -21.05
N ALA A 126 -18.80 16.13 -20.22
CA ALA A 126 -18.17 16.88 -19.14
C ALA A 126 -17.40 18.10 -19.67
N ASP A 127 -16.64 17.95 -20.75
CA ASP A 127 -15.92 19.05 -21.41
C ASP A 127 -16.89 20.14 -21.91
N ALA A 128 -18.00 19.76 -22.55
CA ALA A 128 -19.03 20.71 -22.95
C ALA A 128 -19.63 21.48 -21.75
N LEU A 129 -19.82 20.80 -20.61
CA LEU A 129 -20.28 21.41 -19.37
C LEU A 129 -19.24 22.37 -18.79
N LEU A 130 -17.96 22.01 -18.79
CA LEU A 130 -16.85 22.85 -18.30
C LEU A 130 -16.69 24.13 -19.12
N MET A 131 -16.84 24.02 -20.44
CA MET A 131 -16.72 25.15 -21.38
C MET A 131 -17.94 26.08 -21.39
N SER A 132 -19.03 25.70 -20.72
CA SER A 132 -20.28 26.48 -20.70
C SER A 132 -20.25 27.73 -19.82
N GLY A 133 -19.20 27.93 -19.02
CA GLY A 133 -19.10 29.03 -18.05
C GLY A 133 -20.02 28.90 -16.83
N ASN A 134 -20.66 27.75 -16.65
CA ASN A 134 -21.42 27.44 -15.44
C ASN A 134 -20.48 27.26 -14.23
N ARG A 135 -21.05 27.39 -13.03
CA ARG A 135 -20.36 27.13 -11.77
C ARG A 135 -20.20 25.62 -11.56
N ILE A 136 -18.98 25.16 -11.28
CA ILE A 136 -18.63 23.73 -11.18
C ILE A 136 -18.16 23.26 -9.79
N ASP A 137 -18.02 24.16 -8.83
CA ASP A 137 -17.52 23.93 -7.46
C ASP A 137 -18.48 23.16 -6.52
N SER A 138 -19.50 22.50 -7.07
CA SER A 138 -20.48 21.78 -6.26
C SER A 138 -19.98 20.37 -5.92
N ALA A 139 -19.96 20.03 -4.63
CA ALA A 139 -19.72 18.67 -4.14
C ALA A 139 -21.01 17.85 -3.99
N ASP A 140 -20.94 16.53 -4.06
CA ASP A 140 -22.10 15.64 -3.92
C ASP A 140 -22.50 15.32 -2.45
N SER A 141 -23.29 14.26 -2.21
CA SER A 141 -23.65 13.83 -0.85
C SER A 141 -22.48 13.33 0.00
N ASN A 142 -21.41 12.85 -0.63
CA ASN A 142 -20.19 12.38 0.03
C ASN A 142 -19.18 13.51 0.24
N GLY A 143 -19.49 14.73 -0.22
CA GLY A 143 -18.53 15.81 -0.28
C GLY A 143 -17.56 15.69 -1.45
N ASP A 144 -17.78 14.76 -2.38
CA ASP A 144 -16.94 14.60 -3.56
C ASP A 144 -17.27 15.69 -4.58
N ASN A 145 -16.31 16.55 -4.89
CA ASN A 145 -16.37 17.44 -6.04
C ASN A 145 -16.01 16.69 -7.34
N VAL A 146 -16.03 17.37 -8.49
CA VAL A 146 -15.69 16.72 -9.78
C VAL A 146 -14.23 16.23 -9.85
N LEU A 147 -13.29 16.83 -9.12
CA LEU A 147 -11.91 16.34 -9.05
C LEU A 147 -11.83 15.00 -8.32
N HIS A 148 -12.56 14.83 -7.22
CA HIS A 148 -12.66 13.53 -6.54
C HIS A 148 -13.26 12.47 -7.48
N ALA A 149 -14.35 12.84 -8.18
CA ALA A 149 -15.04 11.94 -9.11
C ALA A 149 -14.17 11.52 -10.31
N ILE A 150 -13.36 12.44 -10.86
CA ILE A 150 -12.49 12.11 -12.01
C ILE A 150 -11.31 11.24 -11.62
N CYS A 151 -10.77 11.42 -10.41
CA CYS A 151 -9.72 10.55 -9.89
C CYS A 151 -10.23 9.11 -9.70
N GLN A 152 -11.44 8.96 -9.16
CA GLN A 152 -12.08 7.64 -9.04
C GLN A 152 -12.34 7.01 -10.42
N SER A 153 -12.92 7.78 -11.35
CA SER A 153 -13.23 7.31 -12.72
C SER A 153 -11.96 6.88 -13.47
N ALA A 154 -10.86 7.62 -13.34
CA ALA A 154 -9.57 7.27 -13.91
C ALA A 154 -8.98 5.99 -13.32
N GLY A 155 -9.11 5.79 -12.01
CA GLY A 155 -8.69 4.53 -11.35
C GLY A 155 -9.48 3.34 -11.87
N ASP A 156 -10.81 3.46 -12.00
CA ASP A 156 -11.66 2.43 -12.58
C ASP A 156 -11.27 2.10 -14.03
N ILE A 157 -10.93 3.12 -14.84
CA ILE A 157 -10.46 2.94 -16.22
C ILE A 157 -9.11 2.21 -16.24
N ALA A 158 -8.15 2.63 -15.40
CA ALA A 158 -6.84 2.00 -15.29
C ALA A 158 -6.96 0.52 -14.88
N TYR A 159 -7.84 0.22 -13.92
CA TYR A 159 -8.15 -1.15 -13.51
C TYR A 159 -8.75 -1.97 -14.66
N ASP A 160 -9.72 -1.41 -15.39
CA ASP A 160 -10.33 -2.08 -16.55
C ASP A 160 -9.32 -2.35 -17.67
N ILE A 161 -8.38 -1.42 -17.93
CA ILE A 161 -7.28 -1.57 -18.89
C ILE A 161 -6.41 -2.74 -18.45
N LYS A 162 -5.88 -2.71 -17.22
CA LYS A 162 -5.00 -3.75 -16.68
C LYS A 162 -5.64 -5.14 -16.79
N ARG A 163 -6.88 -5.28 -16.34
CA ARG A 163 -7.64 -6.53 -16.42
C ARG A 163 -7.85 -7.02 -17.87
N THR A 164 -8.04 -6.08 -18.81
CA THR A 164 -8.23 -6.41 -20.22
C THR A 164 -6.90 -6.84 -20.86
N GLU A 165 -5.78 -6.23 -20.49
CA GLU A 165 -4.43 -6.63 -20.92
C GLU A 165 -4.04 -8.01 -20.38
N GLU A 166 -4.32 -8.29 -19.11
CA GLU A 166 -4.14 -9.63 -18.52
C GLU A 166 -4.96 -10.69 -19.28
N ARG A 167 -6.20 -10.38 -19.66
CA ARG A 167 -7.02 -11.27 -20.48
C ARG A 167 -6.44 -11.50 -21.87
N ILE A 168 -5.83 -10.47 -22.47
CA ILE A 168 -5.16 -10.60 -23.77
C ILE A 168 -3.90 -11.46 -23.65
N ALA A 169 -3.14 -11.32 -22.58
CA ALA A 169 -1.98 -12.17 -22.31
C ALA A 169 -2.37 -13.65 -22.20
N ASP A 170 -3.49 -13.97 -21.55
CA ASP A 170 -4.02 -15.34 -21.43
C ASP A 170 -4.40 -15.97 -22.78
N PHE A 171 -4.62 -15.17 -23.84
CA PHE A 171 -4.85 -15.71 -25.19
C PHE A 171 -3.65 -16.45 -25.77
N SER A 172 -2.46 -16.22 -25.24
CA SER A 172 -1.25 -16.95 -25.60
C SER A 172 -1.13 -18.31 -24.90
N GLU A 173 -1.81 -18.48 -23.76
CA GLU A 173 -1.76 -19.69 -22.94
C GLU A 173 -2.92 -20.65 -23.22
N ARG A 174 -4.08 -20.11 -23.61
CA ARG A 174 -5.32 -20.88 -23.81
C ARG A 174 -5.97 -20.59 -25.16
N TRP A 175 -6.75 -21.55 -25.64
CA TRP A 175 -7.49 -21.39 -26.90
C TRP A 175 -8.75 -20.53 -26.70
N TYR A 176 -8.89 -19.52 -27.55
CA TYR A 176 -10.06 -18.63 -27.62
C TYR A 176 -10.50 -18.39 -29.08
N PRO A 177 -11.80 -18.18 -29.34
CA PRO A 177 -12.30 -17.77 -30.65
C PRO A 177 -11.71 -16.44 -31.13
N GLU A 178 -11.41 -16.31 -32.43
CA GLU A 178 -10.89 -15.07 -33.02
C GLU A 178 -11.82 -13.87 -32.84
N ARG A 179 -13.13 -14.12 -32.77
CA ARG A 179 -14.13 -13.11 -32.45
C ARG A 179 -13.88 -12.48 -31.08
N ASP A 180 -13.64 -13.30 -30.06
CA ASP A 180 -13.45 -12.85 -28.68
C ASP A 180 -12.13 -12.08 -28.55
N LYS A 181 -11.09 -12.51 -29.26
CA LYS A 181 -9.81 -11.79 -29.33
C LYS A 181 -10.01 -10.38 -29.91
N ARG A 182 -10.72 -10.30 -31.04
CA ARG A 182 -11.03 -9.01 -31.68
C ARG A 182 -11.88 -8.12 -30.79
N GLU A 183 -12.97 -8.63 -30.21
CA GLU A 183 -13.84 -7.87 -29.31
C GLU A 183 -13.09 -7.37 -28.06
N THR A 184 -12.15 -8.17 -27.54
CA THR A 184 -11.30 -7.77 -26.39
C THR A 184 -10.29 -6.69 -26.79
N GLY A 185 -9.68 -6.79 -27.98
CA GLY A 185 -8.78 -5.77 -28.53
C GLY A 185 -9.51 -4.43 -28.78
N GLU A 186 -10.68 -4.47 -29.40
CA GLU A 186 -11.54 -3.29 -29.58
C GLU A 186 -11.92 -2.67 -28.23
N LYS A 187 -12.23 -3.49 -27.21
CA LYS A 187 -12.52 -3.00 -25.86
C LYS A 187 -11.32 -2.27 -25.26
N LEU A 188 -10.11 -2.81 -25.39
CA LEU A 188 -8.89 -2.17 -24.88
C LEU A 188 -8.63 -0.83 -25.57
N GLU A 189 -8.80 -0.75 -26.89
CA GLU A 189 -8.64 0.51 -27.63
C GLU A 189 -9.63 1.59 -27.14
N ASN A 190 -10.90 1.21 -26.94
CA ASN A 190 -11.92 2.11 -26.40
C ASN A 190 -11.58 2.58 -24.97
N LEU A 191 -11.05 1.69 -24.12
CA LEU A 191 -10.63 2.07 -22.76
C LEU A 191 -9.44 3.03 -22.77
N ARG A 192 -8.46 2.81 -23.67
CA ARG A 192 -7.32 3.72 -23.83
C ARG A 192 -7.74 5.09 -24.34
N GLU A 193 -8.75 5.16 -25.21
CA GLU A 193 -9.30 6.44 -25.64
C GLU A 193 -10.05 7.14 -24.51
N ALA A 194 -10.84 6.40 -23.72
CA ALA A 194 -11.49 6.93 -22.52
C ALA A 194 -10.47 7.44 -21.48
N ASP A 195 -9.32 6.78 -21.30
CA ASP A 195 -8.23 7.26 -20.42
C ASP A 195 -7.66 8.61 -20.89
N LYS A 196 -7.43 8.78 -22.20
CA LYS A 196 -6.98 10.06 -22.77
C LYS A 196 -8.00 11.17 -22.57
N LEU A 197 -9.27 10.89 -22.83
CA LEU A 197 -10.35 11.86 -22.65
C LEU A 197 -10.50 12.23 -21.17
N CYS A 198 -10.46 11.23 -20.27
CA CYS A 198 -10.47 11.45 -18.82
C CYS A 198 -9.33 12.38 -18.38
N PHE A 199 -8.11 12.13 -18.87
CA PHE A 199 -6.96 12.98 -18.58
C PHE A 199 -7.13 14.42 -19.12
N SER A 200 -7.63 14.57 -20.35
CA SER A 200 -7.93 15.88 -20.94
C SER A 200 -8.97 16.64 -20.12
N THR A 201 -10.07 15.97 -19.73
CA THR A 201 -11.10 16.57 -18.88
C THR A 201 -10.55 16.96 -17.51
N ALA A 202 -9.67 16.16 -16.90
CA ALA A 202 -9.01 16.50 -15.64
C ALA A 202 -8.18 17.79 -15.75
N LYS A 203 -7.45 17.94 -16.86
CA LYS A 203 -6.71 19.17 -17.17
C LYS A 203 -7.65 20.37 -17.32
N CYS A 204 -8.75 20.23 -18.07
CA CYS A 204 -9.76 21.28 -18.22
C CYS A 204 -10.37 21.71 -16.88
N ILE A 205 -10.61 20.76 -15.96
CA ILE A 205 -11.13 21.07 -14.62
C ILE A 205 -10.13 21.92 -13.83
N LEU A 206 -8.85 21.54 -13.83
CA LEU A 206 -7.80 22.26 -13.09
C LEU A 206 -7.53 23.65 -13.67
N GLU A 207 -7.50 23.78 -15.01
CA GLU A 207 -7.32 25.05 -15.70
C GLU A 207 -8.49 26.04 -15.45
N ASN A 208 -9.68 25.53 -15.13
CA ASN A 208 -10.84 26.35 -14.79
C ASN A 208 -10.63 27.15 -13.48
N GLY A 209 -9.85 26.61 -12.55
CA GLY A 209 -9.48 27.27 -11.28
C GLY A 209 -10.63 27.50 -10.30
N GLN A 210 -11.83 26.97 -10.55
CA GLN A 210 -12.98 27.10 -9.64
C GLN A 210 -12.97 26.12 -8.47
N ILE A 211 -12.14 25.07 -8.54
CA ILE A 211 -12.12 23.98 -7.56
C ILE A 211 -10.74 23.91 -6.97
N ASP A 212 -10.66 23.92 -5.64
CA ASP A 212 -9.40 23.74 -4.93
C ASP A 212 -9.03 22.24 -4.95
N PRO A 213 -7.88 21.84 -5.50
CA PRO A 213 -7.40 20.45 -5.45
C PRO A 213 -7.23 19.91 -4.02
N GLU A 214 -7.06 20.80 -3.04
CA GLU A 214 -6.90 20.47 -1.62
C GLU A 214 -8.23 20.36 -0.85
N ASP A 215 -9.36 20.59 -1.53
CA ASP A 215 -10.68 20.35 -0.95
C ASP A 215 -10.79 18.90 -0.46
N LYS A 216 -11.32 18.73 0.75
CA LYS A 216 -11.54 17.41 1.34
C LYS A 216 -13.01 17.03 1.28
N ASN A 217 -13.26 15.78 0.90
CA ASN A 217 -14.60 15.19 1.01
C ASN A 217 -14.96 14.84 2.47
N ASN A 218 -16.14 14.24 2.69
CA ASN A 218 -16.64 13.95 4.04
C ASN A 218 -15.81 12.91 4.81
N ILE A 219 -14.97 12.12 4.14
CA ILE A 219 -14.04 11.18 4.77
C ILE A 219 -12.64 11.78 4.97
N GLY A 220 -12.45 13.05 4.63
CA GLY A 220 -11.20 13.79 4.85
C GLY A 220 -10.12 13.55 3.79
N LYS A 221 -10.48 12.96 2.64
CA LYS A 221 -9.55 12.71 1.53
C LYS A 221 -9.59 13.86 0.53
N THR A 222 -8.44 14.22 -0.01
CA THR A 222 -8.33 15.11 -1.17
C THR A 222 -8.49 14.33 -2.47
N ALA A 223 -8.60 15.03 -3.60
CA ALA A 223 -8.59 14.40 -4.92
C ALA A 223 -7.29 13.60 -5.16
N PHE A 224 -6.16 14.12 -4.68
CA PHE A 224 -4.86 13.44 -4.77
C PHE A 224 -4.85 12.13 -3.97
N ASP A 225 -5.37 12.13 -2.73
CA ASP A 225 -5.46 10.91 -1.91
C ASP A 225 -6.24 9.81 -2.65
N ILE A 226 -7.39 10.16 -3.29
CA ILE A 226 -8.19 9.21 -4.09
C ILE A 226 -7.40 8.72 -5.31
N ALA A 227 -6.73 9.61 -6.05
CA ALA A 227 -5.95 9.21 -7.23
C ALA A 227 -4.87 8.18 -6.88
N MET A 228 -4.24 8.32 -5.69
CA MET A 228 -3.18 7.43 -5.24
C MET A 228 -3.73 6.04 -4.89
N GLU A 229 -4.81 6.00 -4.11
CA GLU A 229 -5.48 4.77 -3.70
C GLU A 229 -6.06 3.98 -4.88
N GLU A 230 -6.69 4.67 -5.84
CA GLU A 230 -7.40 4.05 -6.96
C GLU A 230 -6.50 3.72 -8.16
N GLY A 231 -5.22 4.11 -8.15
CA GLY A 231 -4.31 3.80 -9.25
C GLY A 231 -4.28 4.84 -10.38
N ALA A 232 -4.89 6.01 -10.22
CA ALA A 232 -5.00 7.06 -11.23
C ALA A 232 -3.70 7.89 -11.37
N ARG A 233 -2.59 7.25 -11.73
CA ARG A 233 -1.24 7.84 -11.70
C ARG A 233 -1.10 9.12 -12.52
N ARG A 234 -1.59 9.14 -13.76
CA ARG A 234 -1.48 10.31 -14.64
C ARG A 234 -2.16 11.55 -14.06
N ILE A 235 -3.36 11.40 -13.51
CA ILE A 235 -4.07 12.50 -12.85
C ILE A 235 -3.37 12.88 -11.54
N GLY A 236 -2.86 11.90 -10.80
CA GLY A 236 -2.02 12.13 -9.62
C GLY A 236 -0.80 13.02 -9.90
N ALA A 237 -0.06 12.72 -10.97
CA ALA A 237 1.07 13.53 -11.41
C ALA A 237 0.64 14.97 -11.77
N LEU A 238 -0.49 15.12 -12.44
CA LEU A 238 -1.04 16.43 -12.77
C LEU A 238 -1.40 17.23 -11.50
N LEU A 239 -2.01 16.58 -10.52
CA LEU A 239 -2.36 17.18 -9.22
C LEU A 239 -1.14 17.55 -8.39
N SER A 240 -0.02 16.82 -8.51
CA SER A 240 1.25 17.16 -7.87
C SER A 240 2.03 18.27 -8.61
N GLY A 241 1.49 18.79 -9.72
CA GLY A 241 2.10 19.84 -10.53
C GLY A 241 3.16 19.35 -11.52
N GLN A 242 3.28 18.03 -11.72
CA GLN A 242 4.12 17.43 -12.74
C GLN A 242 3.34 17.31 -14.07
N ASP A 243 4.05 17.36 -15.20
CA ASP A 243 3.44 17.17 -16.51
C ASP A 243 3.70 15.73 -17.04
N PRO A 244 2.74 14.80 -16.89
CA PRO A 244 2.90 13.42 -17.31
C PRO A 244 2.91 13.24 -18.83
N GLU A 245 2.59 14.27 -19.64
CA GLU A 245 2.72 14.19 -21.10
C GLU A 245 4.18 14.36 -21.55
N THR A 246 5.00 15.02 -20.74
CA THR A 246 6.42 15.32 -21.06
C THR A 246 7.40 14.41 -20.31
N ASP A 247 7.03 13.95 -19.12
CA ASP A 247 7.85 13.08 -18.30
C ASP A 247 7.14 11.74 -18.04
N GLU A 248 7.58 10.70 -18.75
CA GLU A 248 7.09 9.34 -18.62
C GLU A 248 7.28 8.78 -17.20
N LEU A 249 8.36 9.16 -16.51
CA LEU A 249 8.61 8.70 -15.14
C LEU A 249 7.62 9.36 -14.17
N SER A 250 7.33 10.65 -14.34
CA SER A 250 6.28 11.32 -13.56
C SER A 250 4.91 10.70 -13.80
N ALA A 251 4.59 10.33 -15.05
CA ALA A 251 3.33 9.66 -15.39
C ALA A 251 3.16 8.30 -14.68
N LEU A 252 4.26 7.55 -14.54
CA LEU A 252 4.29 6.26 -13.84
C LEU A 252 4.29 6.41 -12.31
N ALA A 253 5.08 7.34 -11.78
CA ALA A 253 5.14 7.63 -10.35
C ALA A 253 3.82 8.21 -9.82
N GLY A 254 3.14 9.02 -10.63
CA GLY A 254 1.87 9.64 -10.27
C GLY A 254 1.95 10.63 -9.11
N GLY A 255 3.11 11.24 -8.88
CA GLY A 255 3.34 12.12 -7.71
C GLY A 255 3.57 11.37 -6.40
N LEU A 256 3.64 10.04 -6.40
CA LEU A 256 3.99 9.26 -5.20
C LEU A 256 5.44 9.51 -4.79
N ASN A 257 5.68 9.54 -3.48
CA ASN A 257 7.03 9.35 -2.94
C ASN A 257 7.36 7.87 -2.72
N VAL A 258 8.62 7.55 -2.46
CA VAL A 258 9.11 6.16 -2.28
C VAL A 258 8.33 5.40 -1.20
N PHE A 259 7.95 6.06 -0.10
CA PHE A 259 7.20 5.43 0.99
C PHE A 259 5.76 5.14 0.61
N GLN A 260 5.10 6.06 -0.11
CA GLN A 260 3.73 5.86 -0.58
C GLN A 260 3.66 4.77 -1.66
N ALA A 261 4.66 4.71 -2.56
CA ALA A 261 4.74 3.62 -3.55
C ALA A 261 4.88 2.24 -2.86
N LEU A 262 5.72 2.14 -1.83
CA LEU A 262 5.82 0.94 -0.99
C LEU A 262 4.50 0.61 -0.28
N TRP A 263 3.83 1.62 0.25
CA TRP A 263 2.57 1.48 1.00
C TRP A 263 1.43 0.95 0.12
N TYR A 264 1.28 1.50 -1.09
CA TYR A 264 0.31 1.04 -2.07
C TYR A 264 0.74 -0.21 -2.84
N LYS A 265 1.96 -0.73 -2.54
CA LYS A 265 2.57 -1.89 -3.22
C LYS A 265 2.64 -1.70 -4.75
N ASP A 266 2.86 -0.46 -5.16
CA ASP A 266 2.97 -0.10 -6.57
C ASP A 266 4.42 -0.19 -7.03
N MET A 267 4.79 -1.36 -7.55
CA MET A 267 6.14 -1.63 -8.02
C MET A 267 6.52 -0.82 -9.27
N ALA A 268 5.54 -0.44 -10.11
CA ALA A 268 5.78 0.35 -11.30
C ALA A 268 6.09 1.81 -10.93
N ALA A 269 5.31 2.38 -10.00
CA ALA A 269 5.59 3.68 -9.44
C ALA A 269 6.93 3.68 -8.68
N LEU A 270 7.21 2.64 -7.90
CA LEU A 270 8.49 2.49 -7.20
C LEU A 270 9.67 2.49 -8.18
N ASP A 271 9.63 1.68 -9.24
CA ASP A 271 10.68 1.66 -10.27
C ASP A 271 10.88 3.04 -10.91
N ALA A 272 9.79 3.73 -11.26
CA ALA A 272 9.86 5.06 -11.85
C ALA A 272 10.49 6.10 -10.91
N ILE A 273 10.12 6.07 -9.62
CA ILE A 273 10.68 6.97 -8.59
C ILE A 273 12.17 6.68 -8.36
N LEU A 274 12.58 5.42 -8.40
CA LEU A 274 14.00 5.06 -8.23
C LEU A 274 14.83 5.47 -9.44
N ARG A 275 14.28 5.32 -10.65
CA ARG A 275 14.92 5.77 -11.90
C ARG A 275 15.06 7.28 -12.02
N SER A 276 14.23 8.05 -11.31
CA SER A 276 14.37 9.52 -11.24
C SER A 276 15.47 9.98 -10.28
N GLY A 277 16.09 9.06 -9.52
CA GLY A 277 17.25 9.35 -8.65
C GLY A 277 16.88 9.92 -7.29
N VAL A 278 15.79 9.44 -6.68
CA VAL A 278 15.37 9.84 -5.32
C VAL A 278 16.42 9.51 -4.26
N GLU A 279 16.50 10.33 -3.21
CA GLU A 279 17.30 10.04 -2.02
C GLU A 279 16.71 8.87 -1.21
N LEU A 280 17.52 7.86 -0.91
CA LEU A 280 17.10 6.64 -0.19
C LEU A 280 17.55 6.60 1.27
N GLN A 281 18.49 7.45 1.64
CA GLN A 281 19.03 7.60 2.99
C GLN A 281 18.19 8.60 3.80
N THR A 282 16.89 8.37 3.80
CA THR A 282 15.88 9.19 4.48
C THR A 282 14.96 8.32 5.33
N ILE A 283 14.16 8.92 6.20
CA ILE A 283 13.18 8.25 7.05
C ILE A 283 11.76 8.72 6.75
N CYS A 284 10.77 7.86 6.97
CA CYS A 284 9.38 8.23 6.77
C CYS A 284 8.89 9.15 7.89
N GLU A 285 8.48 10.37 7.55
CA GLU A 285 7.90 11.32 8.50
C GLU A 285 6.36 11.36 8.47
N ASP A 286 5.74 10.71 7.47
CA ASP A 286 4.30 10.74 7.25
C ASP A 286 3.54 9.99 8.35
N GLU A 287 2.72 10.72 9.12
CA GLU A 287 1.94 10.15 10.22
C GLU A 287 0.81 9.23 9.75
N LYS A 288 0.35 9.35 8.49
CA LYS A 288 -0.64 8.45 7.92
C LYS A 288 -0.05 7.04 7.74
N LEU A 289 1.26 6.95 7.48
CA LEU A 289 1.99 5.70 7.24
C LEU A 289 2.54 5.12 8.56
N HIS A 290 1.64 4.78 9.48
CA HIS A 290 1.97 4.40 10.86
C HIS A 290 3.02 3.28 10.99
N ASP A 291 2.99 2.27 10.12
CA ASP A 291 3.98 1.18 10.14
C ASP A 291 5.37 1.61 9.63
N PHE A 292 5.43 2.67 8.83
CA PHE A 292 6.67 3.15 8.20
C PHE A 292 7.31 4.28 8.98
N LYS A 293 6.56 4.96 9.86
CA LYS A 293 7.05 6.12 10.62
C LYS A 293 8.42 5.85 11.25
N GLY A 294 9.36 6.73 10.94
CA GLY A 294 10.71 6.72 11.45
C GLY A 294 11.64 5.66 10.85
N LYS A 295 11.20 4.88 9.84
CA LYS A 295 11.97 3.84 9.13
C LYS A 295 12.47 4.33 7.77
N SER A 296 13.58 3.77 7.30
CA SER A 296 14.08 3.98 5.94
C SER A 296 13.26 3.21 4.89
N PRO A 297 13.31 3.58 3.59
CA PRO A 297 12.58 2.87 2.54
C PRO A 297 12.89 1.37 2.52
N LEU A 298 14.17 1.01 2.68
CA LEU A 298 14.61 -0.40 2.75
C LEU A 298 14.05 -1.12 3.97
N ALA A 299 14.07 -0.47 5.14
CA ALA A 299 13.49 -1.02 6.36
C ALA A 299 11.97 -1.20 6.24
N CYS A 300 11.27 -0.28 5.56
CA CYS A 300 9.84 -0.39 5.27
C CYS A 300 9.54 -1.62 4.40
N ALA A 301 10.26 -1.79 3.29
CA ALA A 301 10.10 -2.93 2.39
C ALA A 301 10.32 -4.29 3.10
N LEU A 302 11.41 -4.41 3.86
CA LEU A 302 11.71 -5.63 4.63
C LEU A 302 10.68 -5.88 5.74
N SER A 303 10.19 -4.83 6.41
CA SER A 303 9.18 -4.99 7.46
C SER A 303 7.89 -5.61 6.93
N TRP A 304 7.52 -5.30 5.69
CA TRP A 304 6.34 -5.83 5.02
C TRP A 304 6.58 -7.11 4.21
N ASP A 305 7.78 -7.69 4.26
CA ASP A 305 8.16 -8.90 3.50
C ASP A 305 8.13 -8.73 1.98
N ASN A 306 8.34 -7.50 1.50
CA ASN A 306 8.39 -7.25 0.07
C ASN A 306 9.83 -7.42 -0.42
N ALA A 307 10.22 -8.67 -0.67
CA ALA A 307 11.55 -9.03 -1.13
C ALA A 307 11.92 -8.34 -2.46
N GLU A 308 10.95 -8.25 -3.38
CA GLU A 308 11.13 -7.58 -4.67
C GLU A 308 11.43 -6.10 -4.50
N ALA A 309 10.63 -5.38 -3.69
CA ALA A 309 10.89 -3.97 -3.40
C ALA A 309 12.22 -3.75 -2.67
N ALA A 310 12.56 -4.61 -1.72
CA ALA A 310 13.84 -4.53 -1.01
C ALA A 310 15.02 -4.72 -1.98
N GLU A 311 14.94 -5.68 -2.90
CA GLU A 311 15.98 -5.92 -3.89
C GLU A 311 16.14 -4.73 -4.85
N ILE A 312 15.05 -4.17 -5.37
CA ILE A 312 15.11 -3.00 -6.26
C ILE A 312 15.71 -1.81 -5.52
N LEU A 313 15.28 -1.53 -4.27
CA LEU A 313 15.85 -0.46 -3.45
C LEU A 313 17.36 -0.61 -3.24
N LEU A 314 17.83 -1.82 -2.93
CA LEU A 314 19.27 -2.11 -2.79
C LEU A 314 20.03 -1.87 -4.10
N ARG A 315 19.50 -2.35 -5.22
CA ARG A 315 20.09 -2.14 -6.56
C ARG A 315 20.10 -0.67 -6.97
N SER A 316 19.15 0.11 -6.47
CA SER A 316 19.06 1.56 -6.68
C SER A 316 19.91 2.39 -5.70
N GLY A 317 20.69 1.75 -4.81
CA GLY A 317 21.64 2.42 -3.93
C GLY A 317 21.13 2.72 -2.52
N ALA A 318 20.07 2.03 -2.05
CA ALA A 318 19.72 2.06 -0.64
C ALA A 318 20.86 1.44 0.19
N ASP A 319 21.31 2.17 1.20
CA ASP A 319 22.40 1.73 2.09
C ASP A 319 21.84 0.77 3.16
N PRO A 320 22.28 -0.50 3.20
CA PRO A 320 21.87 -1.47 4.22
C PRO A 320 22.16 -1.04 5.66
N ASP A 321 23.22 -0.25 5.86
CA ASP A 321 23.69 0.20 7.17
C ASP A 321 23.07 1.53 7.62
N PHE A 322 22.25 2.16 6.76
CA PHE A 322 21.54 3.37 7.12
C PHE A 322 20.57 3.09 8.28
N ARG A 323 20.65 3.93 9.31
CA ARG A 323 19.92 3.75 10.55
C ARG A 323 18.65 4.58 10.59
N ASP A 324 17.61 3.95 11.09
CA ASP A 324 16.32 4.57 11.33
C ASP A 324 16.33 5.47 12.58
N SER A 325 15.19 6.10 12.88
CA SER A 325 15.04 6.99 14.06
C SER A 325 15.27 6.30 15.42
N GLU A 326 15.21 4.97 15.48
CA GLU A 326 15.51 4.15 16.66
C GLU A 326 16.95 3.59 16.64
N GLU A 327 17.79 4.15 15.75
CA GLU A 327 19.16 3.73 15.47
C GLU A 327 19.30 2.28 14.98
N ARG A 328 18.29 1.75 14.28
CA ARG A 328 18.29 0.38 13.76
C ARG A 328 18.59 0.36 12.27
N THR A 329 19.39 -0.60 11.81
CA THR A 329 19.55 -0.88 10.38
C THR A 329 18.31 -1.58 9.82
N ALA A 330 18.19 -1.61 8.49
CA ALA A 330 17.08 -2.29 7.83
C ALA A 330 17.01 -3.79 8.18
N PHE A 331 18.18 -4.44 8.31
CA PHE A 331 18.29 -5.82 8.77
C PHE A 331 17.77 -6.02 10.20
N ALA A 332 18.09 -5.10 11.12
CA ALA A 332 17.59 -5.15 12.49
C ALA A 332 16.06 -4.99 12.56
N VAL A 333 15.46 -4.18 11.67
CA VAL A 333 14.00 -4.07 11.55
C VAL A 333 13.39 -5.36 11.00
N TRP A 334 14.06 -6.00 10.04
CA TRP A 334 13.61 -7.26 9.43
C TRP A 334 13.54 -8.39 10.46
N LEU A 335 14.59 -8.56 11.28
CA LEU A 335 14.67 -9.62 12.31
C LEU A 335 13.64 -9.51 13.42
N LYS A 336 13.24 -8.30 13.84
CA LYS A 336 12.27 -8.10 14.94
C LYS A 336 10.84 -8.52 14.60
N LYS A 337 10.59 -8.94 13.37
CA LYS A 337 9.27 -9.34 12.91
C LYS A 337 8.92 -10.73 13.43
N ARG A 338 7.85 -10.81 14.23
CA ARG A 338 7.30 -12.08 14.71
C ARG A 338 6.25 -12.59 13.73
N LYS A 339 6.66 -13.34 12.69
CA LYS A 339 5.71 -14.09 11.86
C LYS A 339 5.60 -15.54 12.33
N GLN A 340 4.36 -16.00 12.53
CA GLN A 340 3.99 -17.41 12.42
C GLN A 340 3.64 -17.68 10.95
N GLY A 341 4.58 -18.10 10.12
CA GLY A 341 4.34 -18.40 8.71
C GLY A 341 5.60 -18.89 8.00
N SER A 342 5.42 -19.72 6.96
CA SER A 342 6.49 -20.39 6.20
C SER A 342 7.36 -19.39 5.44
N GLU A 343 8.35 -18.82 6.11
CA GLU A 343 9.44 -18.12 5.45
C GLU A 343 10.09 -19.09 4.45
N LYS A 344 10.35 -18.64 3.23
CA LYS A 344 11.06 -19.47 2.24
C LYS A 344 12.54 -19.22 2.43
N LYS A 345 13.26 -20.28 2.81
CA LYS A 345 14.71 -20.26 3.03
C LYS A 345 15.46 -19.64 1.86
N GLU A 346 15.08 -19.97 0.63
CA GLU A 346 15.73 -19.48 -0.59
C GLU A 346 15.58 -17.96 -0.77
N GLU A 347 14.40 -17.40 -0.47
CA GLU A 347 14.14 -15.96 -0.58
C GLU A 347 14.93 -15.18 0.48
N CYS A 348 15.00 -15.70 1.72
CA CYS A 348 15.78 -15.09 2.80
C CYS A 348 17.27 -15.08 2.48
N LEU A 349 17.82 -16.22 2.04
CA LEU A 349 19.23 -16.32 1.65
C LEU A 349 19.56 -15.45 0.44
N HIS A 350 18.62 -15.31 -0.51
CA HIS A 350 18.78 -14.40 -1.65
C HIS A 350 18.88 -12.94 -1.18
N LEU A 351 17.98 -12.48 -0.31
CA LEU A 351 18.03 -11.12 0.24
C LEU A 351 19.31 -10.85 1.04
N LEU A 352 19.78 -11.81 1.85
CA LEU A 352 21.05 -11.68 2.56
C LEU A 352 22.25 -11.52 1.62
N ARG A 353 22.26 -12.25 0.51
CA ARG A 353 23.28 -12.09 -0.55
C ARG A 353 23.17 -10.72 -1.22
N CYS A 354 21.96 -10.25 -1.49
CA CYS A 354 21.75 -8.91 -2.06
C CYS A 354 22.26 -7.82 -1.11
N LEU A 355 22.00 -7.92 0.19
CA LEU A 355 22.53 -6.97 1.19
C LEU A 355 24.07 -6.93 1.13
N MET A 356 24.74 -8.08 1.18
CA MET A 356 26.21 -8.17 1.09
C MET A 356 26.75 -7.57 -0.22
N GLN A 357 26.11 -7.86 -1.36
CA GLN A 357 26.52 -7.31 -2.66
C GLN A 357 26.34 -5.79 -2.75
N CYS A 358 25.39 -5.24 -2.01
CA CYS A 358 25.08 -3.81 -1.97
C CYS A 358 25.79 -3.06 -0.83
N GLY A 359 26.86 -3.63 -0.28
CA GLY A 359 27.73 -2.94 0.67
C GLY A 359 27.26 -2.98 2.12
N TRP A 360 26.53 -4.02 2.52
CA TRP A 360 26.18 -4.24 3.93
C TRP A 360 27.42 -4.63 4.76
N HIS A 361 27.64 -3.93 5.89
CA HIS A 361 28.70 -4.22 6.84
C HIS A 361 28.11 -4.84 8.12
N PRO A 362 27.95 -6.18 8.18
CA PRO A 362 27.30 -6.84 9.32
C PRO A 362 28.03 -6.67 10.66
N GLU A 363 29.32 -6.32 10.61
CA GLU A 363 30.18 -6.03 11.77
C GLU A 363 29.91 -4.68 12.40
N ASN A 364 29.32 -3.74 11.66
CA ASN A 364 28.92 -2.47 12.23
C ASN A 364 27.75 -2.68 13.19
N PRO A 365 27.60 -1.80 14.20
CA PRO A 365 26.46 -1.93 15.10
C PRO A 365 25.15 -1.72 14.32
N ALA A 366 24.22 -2.65 14.51
CA ALA A 366 22.95 -2.71 13.82
C ALA A 366 21.79 -2.10 14.64
N ASP A 367 22.02 -1.79 15.92
CA ASP A 367 21.07 -1.12 16.81
C ASP A 367 21.76 -0.18 17.83
N LYS A 368 20.94 0.52 18.62
CA LYS A 368 21.38 1.41 19.73
C LYS A 368 22.11 0.70 20.87
N GLU A 369 21.97 -0.62 20.99
CA GLU A 369 22.65 -1.41 22.04
C GLU A 369 24.08 -1.78 21.62
N GLY A 370 24.46 -1.49 20.37
CA GLY A 370 25.75 -1.82 19.80
C GLY A 370 25.84 -3.25 19.29
N ASN A 371 24.72 -3.95 19.11
CA ASN A 371 24.74 -5.32 18.62
C ASN A 371 25.18 -5.37 17.15
N THR A 372 26.12 -6.24 16.80
CA THR A 372 26.37 -6.58 15.40
C THR A 372 25.17 -7.30 14.80
N SER A 373 25.16 -7.46 13.48
CA SER A 373 24.09 -8.19 12.79
C SER A 373 24.02 -9.66 13.24
N LEU A 374 25.18 -10.29 13.49
CA LEU A 374 25.24 -11.64 14.04
C LEU A 374 24.65 -11.70 15.45
N SER A 375 25.00 -10.75 16.31
CA SER A 375 24.46 -10.65 17.68
C SER A 375 22.93 -10.54 17.68
N LEU A 376 22.36 -9.72 16.79
CA LEU A 376 20.91 -9.61 16.62
C LEU A 376 20.28 -10.89 16.07
N ALA A 377 20.91 -11.55 15.09
CA ALA A 377 20.42 -12.80 14.54
C ALA A 377 20.37 -13.90 15.61
N CYS A 378 21.39 -14.00 16.47
CA CYS A 378 21.41 -14.92 17.60
C CYS A 378 20.27 -14.64 18.60
N ARG A 379 19.99 -13.36 18.88
CA ARG A 379 18.89 -12.97 19.77
C ARG A 379 17.52 -13.43 19.25
N GLU A 380 17.35 -13.45 17.94
CA GLU A 380 16.11 -13.85 17.26
C GLU A 380 16.17 -15.29 16.69
N ALA A 381 17.15 -16.12 17.11
CA ALA A 381 17.32 -17.52 16.69
C ALA A 381 16.15 -18.47 17.10
N GLY A 382 15.07 -17.94 17.67
CA GLY A 382 13.82 -18.68 17.89
C GLY A 382 12.91 -18.70 16.66
N TYR A 383 13.33 -18.04 15.59
CA TYR A 383 12.64 -17.94 14.32
C TYR A 383 13.56 -18.43 13.21
N GLU A 384 12.97 -19.01 12.16
CA GLU A 384 13.71 -19.58 11.01
C GLU A 384 14.66 -18.57 10.35
N LEU A 385 14.21 -17.33 10.12
CA LEU A 385 15.06 -16.24 9.62
C LEU A 385 16.30 -16.00 10.48
N GLY A 386 16.16 -15.98 11.81
CA GLY A 386 17.28 -15.81 12.73
C GLY A 386 18.30 -16.94 12.56
N ASN A 387 17.82 -18.18 12.49
CA ASN A 387 18.67 -19.37 12.30
C ASN A 387 19.42 -19.35 10.97
N TRP A 388 18.75 -19.00 9.88
CA TRP A 388 19.41 -18.89 8.57
C TRP A 388 20.39 -17.73 8.51
N ALA A 389 20.05 -16.59 9.12
CA ALA A 389 20.94 -15.44 9.20
C ALA A 389 22.21 -15.75 10.01
N VAL A 390 22.12 -16.44 11.15
CA VAL A 390 23.30 -16.86 11.91
C VAL A 390 24.21 -17.74 11.07
N ARG A 391 23.67 -18.80 10.47
CA ARG A 391 24.46 -19.71 9.62
C ARG A 391 25.12 -18.98 8.45
N TYR A 392 24.36 -18.13 7.77
CA TYR A 392 24.88 -17.34 6.66
C TYR A 392 26.00 -16.38 7.08
N LEU A 393 25.82 -15.64 8.18
CA LEU A 393 26.81 -14.68 8.66
C LEU A 393 28.11 -15.38 9.12
N VAL A 394 27.99 -16.50 9.84
CA VAL A 394 29.14 -17.30 10.27
C VAL A 394 29.89 -17.89 9.06
N GLU A 395 29.18 -18.45 8.06
CA GLU A 395 29.78 -18.94 6.82
C GLU A 395 30.51 -17.83 6.02
N ASN A 396 30.08 -16.57 6.18
CA ASN A 396 30.72 -15.41 5.55
C ASN A 396 31.75 -14.71 6.45
N GLY A 397 32.18 -15.35 7.54
CA GLY A 397 33.30 -14.89 8.37
C GLY A 397 32.96 -13.79 9.36
N ALA A 398 31.69 -13.69 9.79
CA ALA A 398 31.31 -12.73 10.82
C ALA A 398 32.03 -13.00 12.16
N ASP A 399 32.39 -11.94 12.90
CA ASP A 399 33.08 -12.10 14.19
C ASP A 399 32.12 -12.64 15.27
N VAL A 400 32.27 -13.94 15.55
CA VAL A 400 31.50 -14.67 16.56
C VAL A 400 31.78 -14.23 18.00
N ASN A 401 32.78 -13.37 18.21
CA ASN A 401 33.17 -12.84 19.52
C ASN A 401 32.95 -11.32 19.64
N ALA A 402 32.35 -10.68 18.63
CA ALA A 402 32.07 -9.26 18.66
C ALA A 402 31.15 -8.90 19.83
N VAL A 403 31.56 -7.93 20.65
CA VAL A 403 30.81 -7.53 21.84
C VAL A 403 30.01 -6.26 21.62
N ASN A 404 28.78 -6.23 22.13
CA ASN A 404 27.96 -5.03 22.13
C ASN A 404 28.40 -4.02 23.22
N LEU A 405 27.65 -2.93 23.41
CA LEU A 405 27.96 -1.91 24.44
C LEU A 405 28.00 -2.46 25.87
N GLN A 406 27.49 -3.67 26.08
CA GLN A 406 27.39 -4.36 27.35
C GLN A 406 28.47 -5.43 27.55
N GLY A 407 29.34 -5.66 26.56
CA GLY A 407 30.33 -6.72 26.60
C GLY A 407 29.75 -8.10 26.26
N GLN A 408 28.51 -8.17 25.77
CA GLN A 408 27.84 -9.45 25.47
C GLN A 408 28.25 -9.94 24.09
N THR A 409 28.66 -11.20 23.99
CA THR A 409 28.95 -11.89 22.73
C THR A 409 27.67 -12.37 22.05
N PRO A 410 27.68 -12.73 20.75
CA PRO A 410 26.54 -13.33 20.06
C PRO A 410 26.02 -14.60 20.75
N ALA A 411 26.93 -15.45 21.25
CA ALA A 411 26.57 -16.65 22.02
C ALA A 411 25.84 -16.30 23.33
N MET A 412 26.19 -15.21 24.01
CA MET A 412 25.43 -14.73 25.18
C MET A 412 24.06 -14.19 24.76
N ASN A 413 23.99 -13.43 23.66
CA ASN A 413 22.74 -12.85 23.14
C ASN A 413 21.74 -13.93 22.67
N LEU A 414 22.22 -15.10 22.23
CA LEU A 414 21.40 -16.29 21.96
C LEU A 414 20.52 -16.68 23.16
N TYR A 415 21.06 -16.62 24.38
CA TYR A 415 20.37 -17.03 25.61
C TYR A 415 19.74 -15.86 26.39
N GLY A 416 19.50 -14.73 25.72
CA GLY A 416 18.69 -13.65 26.28
C GLY A 416 19.47 -12.44 26.80
N GLY A 417 20.51 -12.03 26.07
CA GLY A 417 21.14 -10.72 26.24
C GLY A 417 20.17 -9.58 25.91
N ARG A 418 19.85 -8.75 26.90
CA ARG A 418 19.10 -7.50 26.70
C ARG A 418 19.87 -6.31 27.26
N PHE A 419 19.73 -5.16 26.60
CA PHE A 419 20.25 -3.92 27.13
C PHE A 419 19.57 -3.56 28.45
N TRP A 420 20.35 -3.61 29.53
CA TRP A 420 20.01 -3.03 30.82
C TRP A 420 20.63 -1.64 31.00
N ASP A 421 19.81 -0.62 31.33
CA ASP A 421 20.21 0.80 31.43
C ASP A 421 20.72 1.21 32.83
N GLY A 422 20.77 0.28 33.77
CA GLY A 422 21.15 0.59 35.15
C GLY A 422 19.98 0.96 36.06
N ASN A 423 18.77 1.19 35.54
CA ASN A 423 17.63 1.57 36.37
C ASN A 423 16.97 0.35 37.01
N ILE A 424 16.88 0.40 38.34
CA ILE A 424 16.21 -0.58 39.19
C ILE A 424 14.84 0.00 39.55
N PRO A 425 13.70 -0.51 39.03
CA PRO A 425 12.41 -0.18 39.59
C PRO A 425 12.40 -0.62 41.06
N CYS A 426 12.16 0.30 41.98
CA CYS A 426 12.10 0.05 43.43
C CYS A 426 10.85 -0.74 43.86
N PHE A 427 10.49 -1.81 43.15
CA PHE A 427 9.43 -2.74 43.56
C PHE A 427 10.07 -4.07 44.01
N ALA A 428 10.17 -4.22 45.33
CA ALA A 428 10.88 -5.30 46.04
C ALA A 428 10.27 -6.72 45.89
N VAL A 429 9.44 -6.99 44.87
CA VAL A 429 8.67 -8.23 44.74
C VAL A 429 8.96 -9.00 43.45
N LEU A 430 9.59 -8.38 42.44
CA LEU A 430 9.97 -9.06 41.20
C LEU A 430 11.48 -9.32 41.15
N PRO A 431 11.94 -10.47 40.61
CA PRO A 431 13.36 -10.74 40.42
C PRO A 431 14.00 -9.60 39.61
N ARG A 432 15.13 -9.11 40.10
CA ARG A 432 15.98 -8.11 39.44
C ARG A 432 16.17 -8.55 37.96
N SER A 433 15.70 -7.76 37.00
CA SER A 433 15.79 -8.13 35.58
C SER A 433 17.19 -7.84 35.06
N TYR A 434 18.05 -8.85 35.20
CA TYR A 434 19.45 -8.84 34.78
C TYR A 434 19.61 -8.99 33.26
N PRO A 435 20.82 -8.74 32.72
CA PRO A 435 21.09 -8.88 31.28
C PRO A 435 20.87 -10.30 30.74
N TYR A 436 20.76 -11.32 31.61
CA TYR A 436 20.36 -12.68 31.27
C TYR A 436 18.90 -12.97 31.67
N GLY A 437 18.14 -13.58 30.75
CA GLY A 437 16.79 -14.08 31.00
C GLY A 437 15.66 -13.40 30.19
N GLY A 438 14.48 -14.03 30.23
CA GLY A 438 13.29 -13.57 29.50
C GLY A 438 13.22 -14.01 28.03
N ARG A 439 14.00 -15.04 27.67
CA ARG A 439 13.81 -15.99 26.56
C ARG A 439 14.02 -17.39 27.14
N CYS A 440 13.20 -18.36 26.72
CA CYS A 440 13.38 -19.76 27.12
C CYS A 440 14.22 -20.46 26.05
N CYS A 441 15.29 -21.14 26.46
CA CYS A 441 16.12 -21.93 25.55
C CYS A 441 15.38 -23.18 25.05
N THR A 442 15.50 -23.46 23.75
CA THR A 442 15.03 -24.70 23.11
C THR A 442 16.20 -25.61 22.72
N GLU A 443 15.91 -26.83 22.27
CA GLU A 443 16.93 -27.72 21.69
C GLU A 443 17.52 -27.13 20.40
N GLU A 444 16.71 -26.41 19.60
CA GLU A 444 17.15 -25.74 18.37
C GLU A 444 18.19 -24.62 18.63
N ASP A 445 18.13 -23.97 19.81
CA ASP A 445 19.17 -23.00 20.21
C ASP A 445 20.53 -23.69 20.40
N ALA A 446 20.55 -24.97 20.79
CA ALA A 446 21.78 -25.74 20.94
C ALA A 446 22.45 -25.98 19.57
N ASP A 447 21.66 -26.25 18.52
CA ASP A 447 22.18 -26.40 17.15
C ASP A 447 22.84 -25.10 16.64
N ILE A 448 22.29 -23.94 17.01
CA ILE A 448 22.89 -22.64 16.66
C ILE A 448 24.11 -22.35 17.52
N LEU A 449 24.09 -22.72 18.80
CA LEU A 449 25.26 -22.63 19.66
C LEU A 449 26.42 -23.47 19.12
N GLU A 450 26.16 -24.70 18.66
CA GLU A 450 27.17 -25.56 18.03
C GLU A 450 27.85 -24.86 16.86
N VAL A 451 27.07 -24.23 15.95
CA VAL A 451 27.62 -23.45 14.83
C VAL A 451 28.55 -22.32 15.31
N LEU A 452 28.17 -21.59 16.36
CA LEU A 452 29.01 -20.53 16.92
C LEU A 452 30.29 -21.09 17.55
N LEU A 453 30.21 -22.23 18.25
CA LEU A 453 31.36 -22.88 18.90
C LEU A 453 32.33 -23.45 17.86
N GLU A 454 31.83 -24.09 16.80
CA GLU A 454 32.64 -24.56 15.67
C GLU A 454 33.40 -23.41 14.99
N ALA A 455 32.80 -22.22 14.94
CA ALA A 455 33.39 -21.01 14.43
C ALA A 455 34.33 -20.29 15.43
N GLY A 456 34.50 -20.81 16.64
CA GLY A 456 35.45 -20.31 17.63
C GLY A 456 34.89 -19.29 18.63
N ALA A 457 33.60 -19.37 18.96
CA ALA A 457 33.01 -18.56 20.03
C ALA A 457 33.70 -18.83 21.39
N ASP A 458 34.07 -17.76 22.08
CA ASP A 458 34.74 -17.80 23.38
C ASP A 458 33.75 -18.11 24.50
N ILE A 459 33.83 -19.33 25.00
CA ILE A 459 33.00 -19.84 26.09
C ILE A 459 33.27 -19.16 27.45
N ASN A 460 34.45 -18.56 27.61
CA ASN A 460 34.92 -17.96 28.86
C ASN A 460 34.89 -16.43 28.85
N ALA A 461 34.43 -15.83 27.75
CA ALA A 461 34.20 -14.39 27.66
C ALA A 461 33.31 -13.92 28.82
N LYS A 462 33.57 -12.71 29.31
CA LYS A 462 32.80 -12.06 30.37
C LYS A 462 32.23 -10.75 29.88
N ASP A 463 30.93 -10.56 30.12
CA ASP A 463 30.31 -9.26 29.90
C ASP A 463 30.74 -8.23 30.96
N LYS A 464 30.24 -6.99 30.87
CA LYS A 464 30.56 -5.93 31.83
C LYS A 464 30.07 -6.22 33.27
N TRP A 465 29.20 -7.21 33.46
CA TRP A 465 28.74 -7.68 34.77
C TRP A 465 29.47 -8.93 35.24
N GLY A 466 30.49 -9.39 34.51
CA GLY A 466 31.24 -10.60 34.85
C GLY A 466 30.50 -11.90 34.53
N ASN A 467 29.36 -11.85 33.83
CA ASN A 467 28.62 -13.04 33.43
C ASN A 467 29.34 -13.73 32.27
N THR A 468 29.49 -15.04 32.38
CA THR A 468 29.94 -15.93 31.31
C THR A 468 28.76 -16.51 30.55
N LEU A 469 29.01 -17.17 29.41
CA LEU A 469 27.98 -17.90 28.65
C LEU A 469 27.17 -18.87 29.54
N LEU A 470 27.81 -19.54 30.50
CA LEU A 470 27.12 -20.43 31.45
C LEU A 470 26.08 -19.71 32.31
N HIS A 471 26.33 -18.45 32.70
CA HIS A 471 25.35 -17.66 33.46
C HIS A 471 24.11 -17.37 32.60
N TYR A 472 24.31 -17.05 31.32
CA TYR A 472 23.22 -16.82 30.37
C TYR A 472 22.40 -18.10 30.13
N ILE A 473 23.06 -19.23 29.88
CA ILE A 473 22.39 -20.53 29.71
C ILE A 473 21.58 -20.88 30.96
N ALA A 474 22.18 -20.79 32.15
CA ALA A 474 21.49 -21.05 33.42
C ALA A 474 20.30 -20.10 33.67
N GLY A 475 20.38 -18.85 33.19
CA GLY A 475 19.29 -17.87 33.30
C GLY A 475 18.10 -18.11 32.35
N SER A 476 18.29 -18.94 31.31
CA SER A 476 17.35 -19.12 30.19
C SER A 476 16.44 -20.37 30.29
N SER A 477 16.41 -21.04 31.45
CA SER A 477 15.79 -22.36 31.65
C SER A 477 14.40 -22.57 31.03
N GLN A 478 14.22 -23.66 30.27
CA GLN A 478 13.14 -24.65 30.47
C GLN A 478 13.14 -25.91 29.57
N ARG A 479 14.09 -26.16 28.65
CA ARG A 479 14.25 -27.50 28.01
C ARG A 479 15.61 -27.82 27.39
N GLY A 480 16.35 -26.84 26.85
CA GLY A 480 17.63 -27.08 26.14
C GLY A 480 18.92 -26.70 26.88
N ALA A 481 18.83 -26.23 28.13
CA ALA A 481 19.99 -25.69 28.85
C ALA A 481 21.06 -26.77 29.16
N LYS A 482 20.63 -28.00 29.43
CA LYS A 482 21.55 -29.10 29.73
C LYS A 482 22.35 -29.50 28.49
N GLU A 483 21.69 -29.57 27.34
CA GLU A 483 22.26 -29.85 26.03
C GLU A 483 23.26 -28.75 25.66
N ALA A 484 22.88 -27.48 25.82
CA ALA A 484 23.75 -26.34 25.61
C ALA A 484 25.01 -26.37 26.51
N VAL A 485 24.86 -26.62 27.82
CA VAL A 485 26.04 -26.77 28.71
C VAL A 485 26.87 -27.99 28.31
N GLY A 486 26.25 -29.09 27.89
CA GLY A 486 26.95 -30.25 27.34
C GLY A 486 27.86 -29.87 26.18
N LEU A 487 27.33 -29.16 25.17
CA LEU A 487 28.11 -28.67 24.04
C LEU A 487 29.27 -27.76 24.47
N VAL A 488 29.02 -26.82 25.38
CA VAL A 488 30.08 -25.92 25.89
C VAL A 488 31.21 -26.71 26.57
N MET A 489 30.89 -27.80 27.28
CA MET A 489 31.86 -28.70 27.91
C MET A 489 32.61 -29.58 26.91
N ASP A 490 31.97 -29.95 25.80
CA ASP A 490 32.58 -30.78 24.75
C ASP A 490 33.57 -29.96 23.89
N PHE A 491 33.25 -28.69 23.61
CA PHE A 491 34.09 -27.80 22.81
C PHE A 491 35.22 -27.12 23.61
N GLY A 492 35.17 -27.10 24.95
CA GLY A 492 36.21 -26.49 25.75
C GLY A 492 36.10 -26.71 27.25
N LYS A 493 36.91 -25.98 28.02
CA LYS A 493 36.90 -26.01 29.49
C LYS A 493 36.30 -24.72 30.03
N PRO A 494 34.98 -24.64 30.23
CA PRO A 494 34.36 -23.47 30.81
C PRO A 494 34.69 -23.38 32.30
N ASP A 495 34.85 -22.15 32.82
CA ASP A 495 34.96 -21.91 34.26
C ASP A 495 33.57 -21.97 34.92
N VAL A 496 33.20 -23.16 35.39
CA VAL A 496 31.92 -23.41 36.10
C VAL A 496 31.79 -22.63 37.41
N ASN A 497 32.94 -22.27 37.99
CA ASN A 497 33.07 -21.57 39.26
C ASN A 497 33.26 -20.06 39.09
N ALA A 498 33.17 -19.56 37.85
CA ALA A 498 33.19 -18.13 37.59
C ALA A 498 32.05 -17.44 38.36
N VAL A 499 32.41 -16.44 39.17
CA VAL A 499 31.45 -15.57 39.85
C VAL A 499 31.27 -14.28 39.06
N ASN A 500 30.02 -13.88 38.89
CA ASN A 500 29.68 -12.57 38.33
C ASN A 500 29.78 -11.46 39.40
N ASN A 501 29.44 -10.22 39.03
CA ASN A 501 29.50 -9.07 39.93
C ASN A 501 28.51 -9.13 41.12
N GLU A 502 27.58 -10.10 41.15
CA GLU A 502 26.72 -10.38 42.30
C GLU A 502 27.30 -11.44 43.24
N GLY A 503 28.44 -12.03 42.88
CA GLY A 503 29.00 -13.18 43.58
C GLY A 503 28.24 -14.48 43.31
N LYS A 504 27.46 -14.55 42.22
CA LYS A 504 26.74 -15.76 41.80
C LYS A 504 27.52 -16.52 40.76
N THR A 505 27.46 -17.85 40.87
CA THR A 505 27.89 -18.80 39.83
C THR A 505 26.71 -19.18 38.93
N ALA A 506 27.00 -19.89 37.84
CA ALA A 506 25.95 -20.50 37.01
C ALA A 506 25.08 -21.50 37.80
N LEU A 507 25.66 -22.20 38.78
CA LEU A 507 24.95 -23.14 39.66
C LEU A 507 23.94 -22.42 40.57
N ASP A 508 24.32 -21.26 41.11
CA ASP A 508 23.43 -20.44 41.94
C ASP A 508 22.21 -19.97 41.13
N ILE A 509 22.43 -19.51 39.90
CA ILE A 509 21.35 -19.08 39.00
C ILE A 509 20.42 -20.25 38.64
N ALA A 510 20.98 -21.42 38.31
CA ALA A 510 20.19 -22.62 38.00
C ALA A 510 19.34 -23.06 39.21
N THR A 511 19.87 -22.91 40.42
CA THR A 511 19.15 -23.20 41.68
C THR A 511 18.01 -22.21 41.91
N GLU A 512 18.24 -20.91 41.70
CA GLU A 512 17.19 -19.87 41.80
C GLU A 512 16.05 -20.09 40.80
N LYS A 513 16.36 -20.64 39.61
CA LYS A 513 15.37 -20.99 38.58
C LYS A 513 14.68 -22.34 38.81
N ASN A 514 15.09 -23.08 39.84
CA ASN A 514 14.61 -24.43 40.15
C ASN A 514 14.81 -25.44 39.00
N ASP A 515 15.95 -25.34 38.30
CA ASP A 515 16.32 -26.25 37.20
C ASP A 515 17.12 -27.45 37.75
N GLU A 516 16.42 -28.42 38.33
CA GLU A 516 17.06 -29.59 38.96
C GLU A 516 17.98 -30.38 38.01
N SER A 517 17.64 -30.41 36.71
CA SER A 517 18.39 -31.15 35.70
C SER A 517 19.75 -30.50 35.48
N LEU A 518 19.77 -29.17 35.30
CA LEU A 518 20.98 -28.40 35.12
C LEU A 518 21.85 -28.37 36.38
N VAL A 519 21.24 -28.23 37.56
CA VAL A 519 21.96 -28.27 38.86
C VAL A 519 22.70 -29.60 39.03
N LYS A 520 22.02 -30.74 38.81
CA LYS A 520 22.66 -32.07 38.88
C LYS A 520 23.76 -32.26 37.84
N PHE A 521 23.67 -31.56 36.71
CA PHE A 521 24.68 -31.64 35.65
C PHE A 521 25.92 -30.82 35.99
N LEU A 522 25.76 -29.56 36.42
CA LEU A 522 26.86 -28.67 36.79
C LEU A 522 27.67 -29.23 37.98
N LEU A 523 27.00 -29.82 38.99
CA LEU A 523 27.67 -30.46 40.14
C LEU A 523 28.60 -31.63 39.78
N LYS A 524 28.54 -32.17 38.55
CA LYS A 524 29.49 -33.21 38.10
C LYS A 524 30.84 -32.65 37.69
N TYR A 525 30.89 -31.35 37.40
CA TYR A 525 32.05 -30.65 36.84
C TYR A 525 32.63 -29.61 37.79
N ASP A 526 32.02 -29.46 38.97
CA ASP A 526 32.43 -28.57 40.06
C ASP A 526 33.66 -29.08 40.83
#